data_AF-A0A118JT95-F1
#
_entry.id   AF-A0A118JT95-F1
#
_cell.length_a   1.000
_cell.length_b   1.000
_cell.length_c   1.000
_cell.angle_alpha   90.00
_cell.angle_beta   90.00
_cell.angle_gamma   90.00
#
_symmetry.space_group_name_H-M   'P 1'
#
loop_
_entity.id
_entity.type
_entity.pdbx_description
1 polymer ?
#
loop_
_entity_poly.entity_id
_entity_poly.type
_entity_poly.pdbx_seq_one_letter_code
_entity_poly.pdbx_strand_id
1 'polypeptide(L)'
;MGSAQKLRVVASEYNVTCILVFGDSSVDPGYKNIIKAYLDRDLKEEDLLHGVSFASGGSGYDDFTANITNVISLGKQLEYFKEYKVRIEKVAGKEGGHKIVEDALFILSMGFTETEKGCCGSGTTEFGMTLKGLNTCQDHSKYIYWDAVHFTENMYYIIADEAVKSIITSL
;
A
#
# COMPACT_ATOMS: atom_id res chain seq x y z
N MET A 1 11.59 14.02 12.25
CA MET A 1 11.11 14.04 10.85
C MET A 1 10.06 12.96 10.70
N GLY A 2 8.90 13.27 10.10
CA GLY A 2 7.85 12.27 9.91
C GLY A 2 8.20 11.23 8.82
N SER A 3 7.54 10.08 8.82
CA SER A 3 7.78 8.96 7.90
C SER A 3 7.76 9.37 6.42
N ALA A 4 6.79 10.20 6.03
CA ALA A 4 6.65 10.73 4.67
C ALA A 4 7.86 11.58 4.19
N GLN A 5 8.54 12.28 5.10
CA GLN A 5 9.71 13.10 4.77
C GLN A 5 10.95 12.23 4.49
N LYS A 6 11.09 11.10 5.21
CA LYS A 6 12.15 10.12 4.96
C LYS A 6 11.94 9.38 3.63
N LEU A 7 10.68 9.10 3.31
CA LEU A 7 10.30 8.44 2.05
C LEU A 7 10.73 9.21 0.81
N ARG A 8 10.60 10.54 0.78
CA ARG A 8 11.10 11.34 -0.36
C ARG A 8 12.63 11.36 -0.47
N VAL A 9 13.35 11.30 0.65
CA VAL A 9 14.82 11.20 0.62
C VAL A 9 15.23 9.87 -0.02
N VAL A 10 14.64 8.76 0.43
CA VAL A 10 14.87 7.43 -0.16
C VAL A 10 14.42 7.41 -1.63
N ALA A 11 13.23 7.91 -1.95
CA ALA A 11 12.76 7.99 -3.34
C ALA A 11 13.74 8.76 -4.23
N SER A 12 14.34 9.86 -3.74
CA SER A 12 15.34 10.62 -4.48
C SER A 12 16.65 9.85 -4.69
N GLU A 13 17.07 9.03 -3.73
CA GLU A 13 18.27 8.19 -3.85
C GLU A 13 18.12 7.11 -4.92
N TYR A 14 16.89 6.59 -5.10
CA TYR A 14 16.57 5.54 -6.07
C TYR A 14 15.91 6.06 -7.36
N ASN A 15 15.91 7.38 -7.58
CA ASN A 15 15.32 8.03 -8.75
C ASN A 15 13.83 7.68 -8.99
N VAL A 16 13.09 7.48 -7.90
CA VAL A 16 11.65 7.22 -7.90
C VAL A 16 10.91 8.54 -8.11
N THR A 17 10.17 8.63 -9.21
CA THR A 17 9.45 9.84 -9.60
C THR A 17 7.98 9.85 -9.17
N CYS A 18 7.41 8.70 -8.84
CA CYS A 18 6.01 8.53 -8.44
C CYS A 18 5.89 7.71 -7.16
N ILE A 19 5.10 8.20 -6.20
CA ILE A 19 4.82 7.48 -4.93
C ILE A 19 3.32 7.33 -4.77
N LEU A 20 2.84 6.09 -4.68
CA LEU A 20 1.43 5.75 -4.52
C LEU A 20 1.19 5.18 -3.12
N VAL A 21 0.33 5.82 -2.35
CA VAL A 21 0.12 5.48 -0.93
C VAL A 21 -1.28 4.91 -0.71
N PHE A 22 -1.34 3.77 -0.05
CA PHE A 22 -2.55 3.06 0.35
C PHE A 22 -2.46 2.72 1.83
N GLY A 23 -3.59 2.71 2.52
CA GLY A 23 -3.64 2.30 3.91
C GLY A 23 -4.40 3.24 4.83
N ASP A 24 -4.07 3.13 6.12
CA ASP A 24 -4.73 3.82 7.23
C ASP A 24 -4.12 5.20 7.57
N SER A 25 -4.51 5.77 8.72
CA SER A 25 -4.04 7.07 9.23
C SER A 25 -2.54 7.13 9.48
N SER A 26 -1.83 6.00 9.53
CA SER A 26 -0.40 5.95 9.79
C SER A 26 0.43 6.38 8.57
N VAL A 27 -0.16 6.25 7.38
CA VAL A 27 0.45 6.70 6.11
C VAL A 27 -0.37 7.78 5.40
N ASP A 28 -1.56 8.12 5.94
CA ASP A 28 -2.30 9.30 5.52
C ASP A 28 -1.41 10.55 5.70
N PRO A 29 -1.06 11.26 4.61
CA PRO A 29 -0.16 12.40 4.65
C PRO A 29 -0.70 13.64 5.39
N GLY A 30 -1.92 13.57 5.97
CA GLY A 30 -2.52 14.54 6.90
C GLY A 30 -1.73 15.82 7.24
N TYR A 31 -2.29 16.97 6.82
CA TYR A 31 -1.84 18.36 7.01
C TYR A 31 -0.41 18.73 6.54
N LYS A 32 0.46 17.77 6.21
CA LYS A 32 1.79 18.02 5.65
C LYS A 32 1.83 17.54 4.20
N ASN A 33 1.45 18.45 3.29
CA ASN A 33 1.38 18.36 1.82
C ASN A 33 2.63 17.81 1.09
N ILE A 34 3.16 16.66 1.51
CA ILE A 34 4.33 16.02 0.87
C ILE A 34 3.87 15.10 -0.26
N ILE A 35 2.75 14.41 -0.09
CA ILE A 35 2.04 13.65 -1.14
C ILE A 35 0.58 14.06 -1.03
N LYS A 36 -0.03 14.54 -2.12
CA LYS A 36 -1.41 15.03 -2.08
C LYS A 36 -2.39 13.87 -1.97
N ALA A 37 -3.49 14.06 -1.26
CA ALA A 37 -4.58 13.11 -1.26
C ALA A 37 -5.26 13.08 -2.64
N TYR A 38 -5.65 11.90 -3.11
CA TYR A 38 -6.30 11.73 -4.42
C TYR A 38 -7.65 12.48 -4.50
N LEU A 39 -8.34 12.61 -3.35
CA LEU A 39 -9.60 13.34 -3.23
C LEU A 39 -9.44 14.82 -2.84
N ASP A 40 -8.22 15.35 -2.84
CA ASP A 40 -7.98 16.76 -2.60
C ASP A 40 -8.63 17.60 -3.72
N ARG A 41 -9.41 18.61 -3.33
CA ARG A 41 -10.09 19.51 -4.27
C ARG A 41 -9.11 20.36 -5.08
N ASP A 42 -7.92 20.58 -4.54
CA ASP A 42 -6.84 21.35 -5.17
C ASP A 42 -5.80 20.44 -5.86
N LEU A 43 -6.13 19.16 -6.06
CA LEU A 43 -5.29 18.23 -6.82
C LEU A 43 -5.31 18.60 -8.31
N LYS A 44 -4.13 18.87 -8.87
CA LYS A 44 -3.94 19.15 -10.29
C LYS A 44 -3.53 17.89 -11.03
N GLU A 45 -3.81 17.84 -12.32
CA GLU A 45 -3.40 16.73 -13.19
C GLU A 45 -1.87 16.53 -13.21
N GLU A 46 -1.11 17.61 -13.07
CA GLU A 46 0.36 17.62 -12.97
C GLU A 46 0.86 16.89 -11.71
N ASP A 47 0.09 16.97 -10.62
CA ASP A 47 0.44 16.33 -9.35
C ASP A 47 0.38 14.81 -9.48
N LEU A 48 -0.46 14.27 -10.38
CA LEU A 48 -0.61 12.84 -10.61
C LEU A 48 0.69 12.18 -11.06
N LEU A 49 1.53 12.92 -11.81
CA LEU A 49 2.83 12.45 -12.31
C LEU A 49 3.83 12.16 -11.19
N HIS A 50 3.64 12.77 -10.02
CA HIS A 50 4.51 12.65 -8.85
C HIS A 50 3.94 11.71 -7.78
N GLY A 51 2.73 11.18 -8.01
CA GLY A 51 2.05 10.27 -7.12
C GLY A 51 1.12 10.94 -6.10
N VAL A 52 0.21 10.14 -5.57
CA VAL A 52 -0.91 10.57 -4.71
C VAL A 52 -1.13 9.56 -3.59
N SER A 53 -1.81 10.02 -2.54
CA SER A 53 -2.27 9.18 -1.45
C SER A 53 -3.75 8.85 -1.59
N PHE A 54 -4.06 7.57 -1.59
CA PHE A 54 -5.41 7.01 -1.46
C PHE A 54 -5.74 6.66 0.00
N ALA A 55 -4.75 6.70 0.89
CA ALA A 55 -4.90 6.33 2.30
C ALA A 55 -5.97 7.15 3.03
N SER A 56 -6.58 6.54 4.06
CA SER A 56 -7.67 7.15 4.83
C SER A 56 -7.62 6.75 6.30
N GLY A 57 -7.67 7.74 7.18
CA GLY A 57 -7.65 7.49 8.62
C GLY A 57 -8.82 6.63 9.11
N GLY A 58 -8.50 5.51 9.77
CA GLY A 58 -9.48 4.54 10.27
C GLY A 58 -9.78 3.38 9.30
N SER A 59 -9.16 3.36 8.11
CA SER A 59 -9.34 2.26 7.17
C SER A 59 -8.54 1.04 7.61
N GLY A 60 -9.19 0.11 8.30
CA GLY A 60 -8.62 -1.23 8.53
C GLY A 60 -8.77 -2.12 7.29
N TYR A 61 -8.29 -3.36 7.40
CA TYR A 61 -8.60 -4.38 6.40
C TYR A 61 -10.10 -4.72 6.36
N ASP A 62 -10.74 -4.76 7.52
CA ASP A 62 -12.15 -5.11 7.64
C ASP A 62 -13.05 -3.91 7.26
N ASP A 63 -13.84 -4.09 6.19
CA ASP A 63 -14.81 -3.12 5.69
C ASP A 63 -15.86 -2.73 6.76
N PHE A 64 -16.10 -3.55 7.78
CA PHE A 64 -17.05 -3.28 8.87
C PHE A 64 -16.70 -2.01 9.65
N THR A 65 -15.41 -1.81 9.96
CA THR A 65 -14.98 -0.61 10.70
C THR A 65 -15.08 0.64 9.83
N ALA A 66 -14.76 0.50 8.53
CA ALA A 66 -14.85 1.60 7.56
C ALA A 66 -16.31 2.02 7.30
N ASN A 67 -17.23 1.05 7.18
CA ASN A 67 -18.64 1.31 6.89
C ASN A 67 -19.40 1.91 8.07
N ILE A 68 -18.99 1.59 9.31
CA ILE A 68 -19.56 2.19 10.53
C ILE A 68 -19.10 3.64 10.72
N THR A 69 -17.91 4.00 10.22
CA THR A 69 -17.27 5.30 10.48
C THR A 69 -17.24 6.23 9.27
N ASN A 70 -17.83 5.85 8.12
CA ASN A 70 -17.75 6.57 6.84
C ASN A 70 -16.32 6.83 6.36
N VAL A 71 -15.42 5.86 6.57
CA VAL A 71 -14.01 5.94 6.17
C VAL A 71 -13.79 5.20 4.84
N ILE A 72 -12.77 5.61 4.07
CA ILE A 72 -12.46 5.02 2.76
C ILE A 72 -11.80 3.65 2.97
N SER A 73 -12.52 2.56 2.68
CA SER A 73 -11.97 1.20 2.75
C SER A 73 -10.91 0.93 1.68
N LEU A 74 -10.07 -0.11 1.87
CA LEU A 74 -9.05 -0.49 0.89
C LEU A 74 -9.66 -0.70 -0.51
N GLY A 75 -10.80 -1.38 -0.60
CA GLY A 75 -11.48 -1.59 -1.89
C GLY A 75 -11.77 -0.27 -2.59
N LYS A 76 -12.20 0.75 -1.84
CA LYS A 76 -12.43 2.09 -2.38
C LYS A 76 -11.13 2.81 -2.77
N GLN A 77 -10.05 2.61 -2.01
CA GLN A 77 -8.72 3.13 -2.38
C GLN A 77 -8.25 2.54 -3.72
N LEU A 78 -8.55 1.27 -3.99
CA LEU A 78 -8.17 0.59 -5.22
C LEU A 78 -9.07 0.96 -6.41
N GLU A 79 -10.36 1.26 -6.16
CA GLU A 79 -11.21 1.93 -7.16
C GLU A 79 -10.61 3.28 -7.57
N TYR A 80 -10.18 4.10 -6.61
CA TYR A 80 -9.50 5.37 -6.90
C TYR A 80 -8.18 5.18 -7.64
N PHE A 81 -7.44 4.11 -7.38
CA PHE A 81 -6.25 3.79 -8.15
C PHE A 81 -6.57 3.41 -9.61
N LYS A 82 -7.66 2.67 -9.85
CA LYS A 82 -8.13 2.39 -11.23
C LYS A 82 -8.49 3.69 -11.95
N GLU A 83 -9.16 4.62 -11.29
CA GLU A 83 -9.44 5.95 -11.84
C GLU A 83 -8.15 6.76 -12.08
N TYR A 84 -7.22 6.73 -11.14
CA TYR A 84 -5.91 7.38 -11.27
C TYR A 84 -5.16 6.90 -12.52
N LYS A 85 -5.14 5.59 -12.79
CA LYS A 85 -4.55 5.03 -14.02
C LYS A 85 -5.16 5.64 -15.28
N VAL A 86 -6.49 5.76 -15.32
CA VAL A 86 -7.18 6.38 -16.47
C VAL A 86 -6.81 7.86 -16.59
N ARG A 87 -6.68 8.57 -15.47
CA ARG A 87 -6.31 10.00 -15.47
C ARG A 87 -4.86 10.20 -15.93
N ILE A 88 -3.92 9.41 -15.43
CA ILE A 88 -2.51 9.57 -15.79
C ILE A 88 -2.24 9.22 -17.25
N GLU A 89 -2.98 8.27 -17.84
CA GLU A 89 -2.91 8.01 -19.28
C GLU A 89 -3.36 9.23 -20.12
N LYS A 90 -4.27 10.06 -19.61
CA LYS A 90 -4.68 11.31 -20.28
C LYS A 90 -3.60 12.39 -20.20
N VAL A 91 -2.77 12.37 -19.16
CA VAL A 91 -1.71 13.37 -18.92
C VAL A 91 -0.40 12.98 -19.61
N ALA A 92 0.03 11.72 -19.45
CA ALA A 92 1.33 11.22 -19.91
C ALA A 92 1.25 10.36 -21.19
N GLY A 93 0.04 10.12 -21.71
CA GLY A 93 -0.20 9.12 -22.75
C GLY A 93 -0.21 7.69 -22.20
N LYS A 94 -0.68 6.74 -23.00
CA LYS A 94 -0.86 5.34 -22.55
C LYS A 94 0.43 4.66 -22.10
N GLU A 95 1.49 4.77 -22.91
CA GLU A 95 2.82 4.21 -22.57
C GLU A 95 3.46 4.95 -21.39
N GLY A 96 3.35 6.28 -21.36
CA GLY A 96 3.89 7.09 -20.26
C GLY A 96 3.21 6.81 -18.93
N GLY A 97 1.87 6.71 -18.92
CA GLY A 97 1.09 6.36 -17.75
C GLY A 97 1.42 4.95 -17.23
N HIS A 98 1.55 3.97 -18.12
CA HIS A 98 1.97 2.62 -17.75
C HIS A 98 3.35 2.63 -17.08
N LYS A 99 4.32 3.29 -17.70
CA LYS A 99 5.69 3.37 -17.19
C LYS A 99 5.77 4.07 -15.83
N ILE A 100 5.02 5.15 -15.64
CA ILE A 100 4.97 5.85 -14.34
C ILE A 100 4.45 4.93 -13.23
N VAL A 101 3.42 4.13 -13.50
CA VAL A 101 2.86 3.18 -12.53
C VAL A 101 3.79 2.00 -12.28
N GLU A 102 4.47 1.52 -13.33
CA GLU A 102 5.44 0.41 -13.25
C GLU A 102 6.68 0.78 -12.42
N ASP A 103 7.18 2.01 -12.58
CA ASP A 103 8.33 2.54 -11.85
C ASP A 103 7.95 3.18 -10.49
N ALA A 104 6.66 3.17 -10.11
CA ALA A 104 6.18 3.80 -8.89
C ALA A 104 6.59 3.04 -7.62
N LEU A 105 6.88 3.79 -6.55
CA LEU A 105 6.97 3.22 -5.21
C LEU A 105 5.59 3.12 -4.58
N PHE A 106 5.16 1.89 -4.30
CA PHE A 106 3.91 1.60 -3.59
C PHE A 106 4.16 1.54 -2.08
N ILE A 107 3.37 2.28 -1.31
CA ILE A 107 3.40 2.30 0.14
C ILE A 107 2.07 1.75 0.64
N LEU A 108 2.12 0.72 1.49
CA LEU A 108 0.96 0.03 2.04
C LEU A 108 1.04 0.05 3.57
N SER A 109 -0.01 0.56 4.24
CA SER A 109 -0.15 0.46 5.71
C SER A 109 -1.53 -0.05 6.10
N MET A 110 -1.60 -1.31 6.50
CA MET A 110 -2.86 -2.02 6.72
C MET A 110 -2.96 -2.64 8.11
N GLY A 111 -2.40 -1.97 9.13
CA GLY A 111 -2.37 -2.48 10.50
C GLY A 111 -1.31 -3.56 10.79
N PHE A 112 -0.42 -3.85 9.83
CA PHE A 112 0.82 -4.58 10.05
C PHE A 112 1.83 -3.68 10.78
N THR A 113 2.56 -4.24 11.74
CA THR A 113 3.62 -3.53 12.47
C THR A 113 5.01 -4.08 12.19
N GLU A 114 5.11 -5.24 11.51
CA GLU A 114 6.38 -5.83 11.10
C GLU A 114 6.32 -6.22 9.61
N THR A 115 7.13 -5.53 8.82
CA THR A 115 7.12 -5.60 7.34
C THR A 115 8.45 -6.05 6.77
N GLU A 116 9.50 -6.11 7.57
CA GLU A 116 10.86 -6.39 7.14
C GLU A 116 11.26 -7.85 7.41
N LYS A 117 10.64 -8.48 8.41
CA LYS A 117 10.98 -9.83 8.87
C LYS A 117 9.77 -10.77 8.87
N GLY A 118 10.05 -12.04 8.61
CA GLY A 118 9.13 -13.14 8.84
C GLY A 118 8.83 -13.38 10.32
N CYS A 119 7.62 -13.85 10.62
CA CYS A 119 7.20 -14.23 11.95
C CYS A 119 8.02 -15.40 12.54
N CYS A 120 8.55 -16.29 11.70
CA CYS A 120 9.26 -17.49 12.14
C CYS A 120 10.79 -17.31 12.11
N GLY A 121 11.47 -17.82 13.14
CA GLY A 121 12.93 -17.76 13.25
C GLY A 121 13.46 -16.34 13.42
N SER A 122 14.56 -16.00 12.74
CA SER A 122 14.99 -14.59 12.65
C SER A 122 14.13 -13.78 11.68
N GLY A 123 13.40 -14.47 10.80
CA GLY A 123 12.54 -13.88 9.78
C GLY A 123 13.30 -13.31 8.58
N THR A 124 14.61 -13.48 8.49
CA THR A 124 15.44 -12.80 7.47
C THR A 124 16.03 -13.74 6.43
N THR A 125 16.31 -14.99 6.79
CA THR A 125 17.00 -15.94 5.89
C THR A 125 16.39 -17.33 5.90
N GLU A 126 15.61 -17.66 6.92
CA GLU A 126 15.07 -18.98 7.15
C GLU A 126 13.74 -19.18 6.43
N PHE A 127 13.63 -20.31 5.73
CA PHE A 127 12.43 -20.81 5.07
C PHE A 127 12.47 -22.35 4.97
N GLY A 128 11.30 -22.97 4.86
CA GLY A 128 11.20 -24.43 4.70
C GLY A 128 11.87 -25.21 5.86
N MET A 129 12.75 -26.16 5.53
CA MET A 129 13.38 -27.04 6.54
C MET A 129 14.26 -26.30 7.55
N THR A 130 14.77 -25.12 7.20
CA THR A 130 15.61 -24.31 8.10
C THR A 130 14.84 -23.72 9.28
N LEU A 131 13.50 -23.70 9.21
CA LEU A 131 12.63 -23.24 10.29
C LEU A 131 12.43 -24.28 11.41
N LYS A 132 12.90 -25.51 11.22
CA LYS A 132 12.62 -26.61 12.15
C LYS A 132 13.21 -26.33 13.53
N GLY A 133 12.33 -26.24 14.53
CA GLY A 133 12.71 -26.01 15.93
C GLY A 133 12.93 -24.54 16.28
N LEU A 134 12.66 -23.61 15.36
CA LEU A 134 12.68 -22.19 15.65
C LEU A 134 11.33 -21.73 16.24
N ASN A 135 11.38 -20.62 16.99
CA ASN A 135 10.19 -19.99 17.55
C ASN A 135 9.46 -19.15 16.50
N THR A 136 8.18 -18.91 16.75
CA THR A 136 7.35 -17.97 16.00
C THR A 136 7.09 -16.69 16.82
N CYS A 137 6.72 -15.62 16.13
CA CYS A 137 6.23 -14.40 16.73
C CYS A 137 4.94 -14.63 17.55
N GLN A 138 4.62 -13.70 18.46
CA GLN A 138 3.42 -13.80 19.32
C GLN A 138 2.10 -13.57 18.57
N ASP A 139 2.11 -12.66 17.60
CA ASP A 139 0.92 -12.27 16.82
C ASP A 139 1.29 -12.16 15.35
N HIS A 140 1.02 -13.23 14.60
CA HIS A 140 1.29 -13.31 13.16
C HIS A 140 0.37 -12.39 12.34
N SER A 141 -0.73 -11.88 12.91
CA SER A 141 -1.62 -10.94 12.22
C SER A 141 -0.95 -9.59 11.94
N LYS A 142 0.13 -9.29 12.68
CA LYS A 142 0.92 -8.06 12.58
C LYS A 142 2.08 -8.13 11.59
N TYR A 143 2.31 -9.30 11.00
CA TYR A 143 3.43 -9.57 10.11
C TYR A 143 2.94 -9.73 8.66
N ILE A 144 3.65 -9.13 7.70
CA ILE A 144 3.41 -9.41 6.28
C ILE A 144 3.90 -10.81 5.91
N TYR A 145 5.05 -11.21 6.46
CA TYR A 145 5.73 -12.46 6.13
C TYR A 145 5.61 -13.50 7.25
N TRP A 146 5.36 -14.75 6.86
CA TRP A 146 5.42 -15.90 7.77
C TRP A 146 6.86 -16.34 8.02
N ASP A 147 7.65 -16.44 6.94
CA ASP A 147 9.09 -16.73 6.97
C ASP A 147 9.83 -15.79 6.01
N ALA A 148 11.10 -16.06 5.66
CA ALA A 148 11.86 -15.17 4.80
C ALA A 148 11.28 -14.95 3.38
N VAL A 149 10.34 -15.79 2.92
CA VAL A 149 9.83 -15.74 1.53
C VAL A 149 8.31 -15.92 1.40
N HIS A 150 7.63 -16.53 2.37
CA HIS A 150 6.18 -16.75 2.34
C HIS A 150 5.43 -15.67 3.10
N PHE A 151 4.27 -15.28 2.58
CA PHE A 151 3.36 -14.36 3.25
C PHE A 151 2.61 -15.03 4.41
N THR A 152 2.16 -14.23 5.37
CA THR A 152 1.21 -14.71 6.39
C THR A 152 -0.15 -14.98 5.77
N GLU A 153 -0.96 -15.81 6.44
CA GLU A 153 -2.35 -16.05 6.05
C GLU A 153 -3.14 -14.75 5.89
N ASN A 154 -2.94 -13.79 6.80
CA ASN A 154 -3.57 -12.47 6.72
C ASN A 154 -3.20 -11.73 5.42
N MET A 155 -1.93 -11.77 5.03
CA MET A 155 -1.51 -11.13 3.78
C MET A 155 -2.03 -11.88 2.56
N TYR A 156 -2.04 -13.22 2.56
CA TYR A 156 -2.69 -13.99 1.50
C TYR A 156 -4.19 -13.70 1.39
N TYR A 157 -4.87 -13.53 2.52
CA TYR A 157 -6.29 -13.18 2.55
C TYR A 157 -6.55 -11.80 1.94
N ILE A 158 -5.72 -10.81 2.28
CA ILE A 158 -5.76 -9.46 1.65
C ILE A 158 -5.57 -9.55 0.14
N ILE A 159 -4.53 -10.27 -0.32
CA ILE A 159 -4.24 -10.41 -1.76
C ILE A 159 -5.38 -11.14 -2.48
N ALA A 160 -5.91 -12.21 -1.88
CA ALA A 160 -6.96 -13.02 -2.49
C ALA A 160 -8.31 -12.28 -2.53
N ASP A 161 -8.70 -11.61 -1.44
CA ASP A 161 -9.92 -10.80 -1.40
C ASP A 161 -9.86 -9.69 -2.45
N GLU A 162 -8.70 -9.05 -2.60
CA GLU A 162 -8.51 -8.04 -3.64
C GLU A 162 -8.55 -8.63 -5.06
N ALA A 163 -7.91 -9.76 -5.29
CA ALA A 163 -7.96 -10.44 -6.58
C ALA A 163 -9.39 -10.82 -6.96
N VAL A 164 -10.18 -11.34 -6.01
CA VAL A 164 -11.59 -11.69 -6.21
C VAL A 164 -12.44 -10.45 -6.47
N LYS A 165 -12.28 -9.39 -5.66
CA LYS A 165 -12.97 -8.10 -5.88
C LYS A 165 -12.67 -7.56 -7.27
N SER A 166 -11.42 -7.57 -7.71
CA SER A 166 -11.04 -7.12 -9.06
C SER A 166 -11.71 -7.92 -10.18
N ILE A 167 -11.92 -9.22 -10.01
CA ILE A 167 -12.62 -10.07 -10.99
C ILE A 167 -14.12 -9.77 -10.99
N ILE A 168 -14.73 -9.69 -9.81
CA ILE A 168 -16.18 -9.49 -9.67
C ILE A 168 -16.60 -8.11 -10.16
N THR A 169 -15.83 -7.04 -9.93
CA THR A 169 -16.14 -5.70 -10.45
C THR A 169 -15.97 -5.59 -11.98
N SER A 170 -15.35 -6.59 -12.62
CA SER A 170 -15.14 -6.63 -14.07
C SER A 170 -16.19 -7.46 -14.81
N LEU A 171 -17.15 -8.06 -14.10
CA LEU A 171 -18.32 -8.79 -14.60
C LEU A 171 -19.58 -7.92 -14.55
#